data_AF-A0A643EJN5-F1
#
_entry.id   AF-A0A643EJN5-F1
#
_cell.length_a   1.000
_cell.length_b   1.000
_cell.length_c   1.000
_cell.angle_alpha   90.00
_cell.angle_beta   90.00
_cell.angle_gamma   90.00
#
_symmetry.space_group_name_H-M   'P 1'
#
loop_
_entity.id
_entity.type
_entity.pdbx_description
1 polymer ?
#
loop_
_entity_poly.entity_id
_entity_poly.type
_entity_poly.pdbx_seq_one_letter_code
_entity_poly.pdbx_strand_id
1 'polypeptide(L)'
;ASTRGTYLPIGTPTDNNRLYLLDGALELVPQGAVGELCVAGTGVGRGYVSDPLRTSSVFVPNPFGAPGERLYRTGDLARRRSDGVLEYVGRIDHQVKIRGYRIELGEIEARLHEQPEVRDAAVGVQEGVNGKHLVGYLVAADAALNPSERLDRI
;
A
#
# COMPACT_ATOMS: atom_id res chain seq x y z
N ALA A 1 -12.72 1.38 -26.84
CA ALA A 1 -13.74 0.99 -25.84
C ALA A 1 -13.07 1.01 -24.47
N SER A 2 -13.59 1.79 -23.52
CA SER A 2 -12.99 1.97 -22.19
C SER A 2 -13.13 0.67 -21.38
N THR A 3 -12.00 0.11 -20.95
CA THR A 3 -11.96 -0.98 -19.99
C THR A 3 -12.56 -0.48 -18.68
N ARG A 4 -13.85 -0.75 -18.44
CA ARG A 4 -14.44 -0.61 -17.11
C ARG A 4 -13.76 -1.65 -16.22
N GLY A 5 -12.68 -1.24 -15.57
CA GLY A 5 -12.19 -1.97 -14.39
C GLY A 5 -13.35 -2.05 -13.40
N THR A 6 -13.70 -3.26 -12.98
CA THR A 6 -14.71 -3.48 -11.94
C THR A 6 -14.07 -3.10 -10.61
N TYR A 7 -13.95 -1.80 -10.33
CA TYR A 7 -13.41 -1.31 -9.08
C TYR A 7 -14.45 -1.56 -7.99
N LEU A 8 -14.08 -2.34 -6.96
CA LEU A 8 -14.99 -2.60 -5.84
C LEU A 8 -15.17 -1.31 -5.03
N PRO A 9 -16.41 -0.88 -4.78
CA PRO A 9 -16.67 0.23 -3.86
C PRO A 9 -16.28 -0.19 -2.45
N ILE A 10 -15.58 0.69 -1.74
CA ILE A 10 -15.23 0.47 -0.32
C ILE A 10 -16.28 1.05 0.64
N GLY A 11 -17.38 1.59 0.09
CA GLY A 11 -18.53 2.08 0.84
C GLY A 11 -18.36 3.49 1.40
N THR A 12 -18.97 3.72 2.55
CA THR A 12 -18.98 4.99 3.29
C THR A 12 -18.23 4.85 4.62
N PRO A 13 -17.76 5.96 5.24
CA PRO A 13 -17.12 5.91 6.54
C PRO A 13 -18.00 5.24 7.61
N THR A 14 -17.39 4.47 8.50
CA THR A 14 -18.03 3.98 9.72
C THR A 14 -18.20 5.11 10.75
N ASP A 15 -19.08 4.91 11.73
CA ASP A 15 -19.30 5.89 12.80
C ASP A 15 -17.99 6.36 13.43
N ASN A 16 -17.93 7.67 13.73
CA ASN A 16 -16.78 8.37 14.32
C ASN A 16 -15.49 8.39 13.48
N ASN A 17 -15.49 7.80 12.28
CA ASN A 17 -14.39 7.90 11.33
C ASN A 17 -14.75 8.86 10.19
N ARG A 18 -13.76 9.63 9.73
CA ARG A 18 -13.85 10.53 8.59
C ARG A 18 -12.83 10.09 7.55
N LEU A 19 -13.25 10.05 6.29
CA LEU A 19 -12.41 9.68 5.16
C LEU A 19 -12.20 10.89 4.25
N TYR A 20 -10.94 11.24 4.03
CA TYR A 20 -10.53 12.32 3.13
C TYR A 20 -9.78 11.74 1.94
N LEU A 21 -9.91 12.38 0.79
CA LEU A 21 -9.07 12.14 -0.38
C LEU A 21 -8.19 13.37 -0.54
N LEU A 22 -6.89 13.22 -0.33
CA LEU A 22 -5.93 14.32 -0.28
C LEU A 22 -4.85 14.20 -1.35
N ASP A 23 -4.33 15.34 -1.79
CA ASP A 23 -3.12 15.39 -2.60
C ASP A 23 -1.84 15.43 -1.74
N GLY A 24 -0.69 15.59 -2.40
CA GLY A 24 0.61 15.65 -1.73
C GLY A 24 0.81 16.88 -0.82
N ALA A 25 -0.02 17.91 -0.96
CA ALA A 25 -0.02 19.10 -0.10
C ALA A 25 -1.01 18.95 1.08
N LEU A 26 -1.67 17.80 1.22
CA LEU A 26 -2.75 17.54 2.18
C LEU A 26 -4.01 18.39 1.92
N GLU A 27 -4.22 18.80 0.67
CA GLU A 27 -5.43 19.51 0.25
C GLU A 27 -6.48 18.53 -0.30
N LEU A 28 -7.76 18.88 -0.17
CA LEU A 28 -8.85 18.06 -0.68
C LEU A 28 -8.82 18.00 -2.20
N VAL A 29 -8.82 16.79 -2.76
CA VAL A 29 -8.97 16.64 -4.22
C VAL A 29 -10.44 16.86 -4.63
N PRO A 30 -10.68 17.42 -5.84
CA PRO A 30 -12.03 17.54 -6.38
C PRO A 30 -12.73 16.19 -6.57
N GLN A 31 -14.06 16.22 -6.63
CA GLN A 31 -14.86 15.03 -6.95
C GLN A 31 -14.41 14.41 -8.27
N GLY A 32 -14.27 13.08 -8.31
CA GLY A 32 -13.78 12.32 -9.46
C GLY A 32 -12.26 12.26 -9.61
N ALA A 33 -11.50 13.16 -8.97
CA ALA A 33 -10.04 13.11 -8.97
C ALA A 33 -9.52 11.99 -8.04
N VAL A 34 -8.33 11.49 -8.37
CA VAL A 34 -7.63 10.49 -7.55
C VAL A 34 -6.82 11.22 -6.49
N GLY A 35 -6.97 10.79 -5.23
CA GLY A 35 -6.17 11.25 -4.10
C GLY A 35 -5.79 10.09 -3.18
N GLU A 36 -4.89 10.36 -2.25
CA GLU A 36 -4.57 9.44 -1.16
C GLU A 36 -5.75 9.38 -0.18
N LEU A 37 -6.18 8.17 0.15
CA LEU A 37 -7.17 7.93 1.18
C LEU A 37 -6.55 8.13 2.56
N CYS A 38 -7.10 9.08 3.31
CA CYS A 38 -6.68 9.40 4.67
C CYS A 38 -7.84 9.21 5.64
N VAL A 39 -7.54 8.64 6.81
CA VAL A 39 -8.52 8.34 7.87
C VAL A 39 -8.31 9.28 9.05
N ALA A 40 -9.36 9.94 9.52
CA ALA A 40 -9.39 10.63 10.82
C ALA A 40 -10.47 10.03 11.71
N GLY A 41 -10.42 10.36 13.01
CA GLY A 41 -11.43 9.97 13.98
C GLY A 41 -10.89 9.03 15.04
N THR A 42 -11.80 8.45 15.83
CA THR A 42 -11.44 7.63 16.99
C THR A 42 -10.75 6.32 16.61
N GLY A 43 -10.92 5.86 15.37
CA GLY A 43 -10.23 4.68 14.82
C GLY A 43 -8.74 4.91 14.50
N VAL A 44 -8.24 6.14 14.56
CA VAL A 44 -6.81 6.42 14.30
C VAL A 44 -5.96 5.92 15.44
N GLY A 45 -5.10 4.93 15.15
CA GLY A 45 -4.19 4.32 16.13
C GLY A 45 -3.19 5.29 16.74
N ARG A 46 -2.56 4.88 17.85
CA ARG A 46 -1.54 5.69 18.54
C ARG A 46 -0.28 5.91 17.66
N GLY A 47 0.11 4.91 16.90
CA GLY A 47 1.32 4.89 16.08
C GLY A 47 1.91 3.49 16.00
N TYR A 48 3.11 3.38 15.45
CA TYR A 48 3.90 2.16 15.45
C TYR A 48 4.67 2.01 16.76
N VAL A 49 4.72 0.78 17.29
CA VAL A 49 5.42 0.47 18.54
C VAL A 49 6.93 0.70 18.35
N SER A 50 7.51 1.54 19.21
CA SER A 50 8.94 1.85 19.22
C SER A 50 9.51 2.40 17.90
N ASP A 51 8.65 2.93 17.01
CA ASP A 51 9.05 3.49 15.72
C ASP A 51 8.42 4.88 15.51
N PRO A 52 9.01 5.92 16.15
CA PRO A 52 8.49 7.28 16.06
C PRO A 52 8.64 7.90 14.66
N LEU A 53 9.66 7.48 13.89
CA LEU A 53 9.91 7.99 12.54
C LEU A 53 8.83 7.52 11.57
N ARG A 54 8.53 6.22 11.56
CA ARG A 54 7.43 5.71 10.74
C ARG A 54 6.10 6.28 11.21
N THR A 55 5.93 6.43 12.53
CA THR A 55 4.71 7.03 13.09
C THR A 55 4.49 8.44 12.57
N SER A 56 5.46 9.34 12.68
CA SER A 56 5.29 10.73 12.24
C SER A 56 5.14 10.88 10.72
N SER A 57 5.64 9.92 9.93
CA SER A 57 5.53 9.94 8.47
C SER A 57 4.11 9.69 7.93
N VAL A 58 3.29 8.92 8.67
CA VAL A 58 1.92 8.55 8.22
C VAL A 58 0.81 8.97 9.19
N PHE A 59 1.13 9.26 10.45
CA PHE A 59 0.19 9.84 11.44
C PHE A 59 0.44 11.34 11.56
N VAL A 60 -0.15 12.12 10.66
CA VAL A 60 0.10 13.56 10.49
C VAL A 60 -1.00 14.41 11.15
N PRO A 61 -0.77 15.70 11.43
CA PRO A 61 -1.84 16.59 11.91
C PRO A 61 -3.05 16.62 10.95
N ASN A 62 -4.26 16.66 11.50
CA ASN A 62 -5.49 16.79 10.71
C ASN A 62 -5.84 18.29 10.48
N PRO A 63 -5.67 18.85 9.27
CA PRO A 63 -5.99 20.25 9.01
C PRO A 63 -7.51 20.54 9.00
N PHE A 64 -8.35 19.50 8.95
CA PHE A 64 -9.81 19.61 8.94
C PHE A 64 -10.44 19.31 10.32
N GLY A 65 -9.59 19.05 11.32
CA GLY A 65 -9.97 18.58 12.65
C GLY A 65 -9.88 19.64 13.74
N ALA A 66 -10.27 19.23 14.94
CA ALA A 66 -9.92 20.01 16.14
C ALA A 66 -8.41 19.95 16.41
N PRO A 67 -7.84 20.95 17.13
CA PRO A 67 -6.44 20.92 17.53
C PRO A 67 -6.06 19.59 18.22
N GLY A 68 -4.96 18.98 17.77
CA GLY A 68 -4.47 17.70 18.29
C GLY A 68 -5.05 16.46 17.59
N GLU A 69 -6.06 16.61 16.73
CA GLU A 69 -6.50 15.50 15.88
C GLU A 69 -5.45 15.15 14.82
N ARG A 70 -5.40 13.86 14.45
CA ARG A 70 -4.47 13.32 13.47
C ARG A 70 -5.19 12.61 12.33
N LEU A 71 -4.54 12.60 11.17
CA LEU A 71 -4.85 11.78 10.03
C LEU A 71 -3.90 10.58 10.00
N TYR A 72 -4.42 9.42 9.63
CA TYR A 72 -3.63 8.29 9.18
C TYR A 72 -3.66 8.21 7.65
N ARG A 73 -2.50 8.36 7.03
CA ARG A 73 -2.24 8.20 5.60
C ARG A 73 -2.14 6.72 5.26
N THR A 74 -3.11 6.18 4.51
CA THR A 74 -3.19 4.71 4.31
C THR A 74 -2.27 4.21 3.20
N GLY A 75 -1.76 5.11 2.34
CA GLY A 75 -1.08 4.78 1.10
C GLY A 75 -2.00 4.21 0.01
N ASP A 76 -3.31 4.13 0.23
CA ASP A 76 -4.26 3.71 -0.81
C ASP A 76 -4.67 4.92 -1.65
N LEU A 77 -4.72 4.73 -2.97
CA LEU A 77 -5.29 5.69 -3.91
C LEU A 77 -6.76 5.36 -4.13
N ALA A 78 -7.60 6.38 -4.04
CA ALA A 78 -9.03 6.26 -4.30
C ALA A 78 -9.57 7.52 -4.97
N ARG A 79 -10.78 7.41 -5.54
CA ARG A 79 -11.55 8.56 -6.04
C ARG A 79 -12.97 8.52 -5.51
N ARG A 80 -13.56 9.69 -5.34
CA ARG A 80 -14.99 9.82 -4.99
C ARG A 80 -15.81 9.94 -6.26
N ARG A 81 -16.72 8.98 -6.47
CA ARG A 81 -17.67 8.98 -7.59
C ARG A 81 -18.76 10.04 -7.38
N SER A 82 -19.54 10.27 -8.43
CA SER A 82 -20.66 11.22 -8.40
C SER A 82 -21.83 10.81 -7.50
N ASP A 83 -21.95 9.53 -7.20
CA ASP A 83 -22.90 8.98 -6.22
C ASP A 83 -22.35 9.06 -4.78
N GLY A 84 -21.19 9.68 -4.57
CA GLY A 84 -20.55 9.87 -3.27
C GLY A 84 -19.74 8.66 -2.78
N VAL A 85 -19.80 7.52 -3.49
CA VAL A 85 -19.11 6.29 -3.13
C VAL A 85 -17.61 6.41 -3.41
N LEU A 86 -16.79 5.84 -2.51
CA LEU A 86 -15.35 5.74 -2.71
C LEU A 86 -15.00 4.50 -3.54
N GLU A 87 -14.21 4.73 -4.57
CA GLU A 87 -13.70 3.73 -5.49
C GLU A 87 -12.19 3.59 -5.29
N TYR A 88 -11.75 2.38 -4.94
CA TYR A 88 -10.33 2.07 -4.78
C TYR A 88 -9.64 2.02 -6.15
N VAL A 89 -8.49 2.68 -6.29
CA VAL A 89 -7.72 2.77 -7.55
C VAL A 89 -6.45 1.93 -7.47
N GLY A 90 -5.76 1.94 -6.33
CA GLY A 90 -4.48 1.25 -6.17
C GLY A 90 -3.77 1.63 -4.88
N ARG A 91 -2.46 1.39 -4.81
CA ARG A 91 -1.58 1.88 -3.74
C ARG A 91 -0.49 2.78 -4.30
N ILE A 92 -0.01 3.70 -3.47
CA ILE A 92 1.11 4.59 -3.76
C ILE A 92 2.43 3.83 -3.62
N ASP A 93 2.48 2.88 -2.70
CA ASP A 93 3.66 2.07 -2.40
C ASP A 93 3.58 0.67 -3.02
N HIS A 94 4.65 -0.10 -2.80
CA HIS A 94 4.80 -1.47 -3.30
C HIS A 94 4.05 -2.51 -2.47
N GLN A 95 3.18 -2.12 -1.55
CA GLN A 95 2.47 -3.09 -0.73
C GLN A 95 1.37 -3.77 -1.54
N VAL A 96 1.22 -5.08 -1.33
CA VAL A 96 0.28 -5.88 -2.10
C VAL A 96 -0.62 -6.70 -1.19
N LYS A 97 -1.82 -7.02 -1.70
CA LYS A 97 -2.73 -7.97 -1.07
C LYS A 97 -2.79 -9.24 -1.91
N ILE A 98 -2.35 -10.36 -1.34
CA ILE A 98 -2.42 -11.68 -1.97
C ILE A 98 -3.17 -12.60 -1.02
N ARG A 99 -4.31 -13.14 -1.46
CA ARG A 99 -5.12 -14.10 -0.69
C ARG A 99 -5.46 -13.64 0.74
N GLY A 100 -5.73 -12.33 0.90
CA GLY A 100 -6.08 -11.73 2.20
C GLY A 100 -4.88 -11.28 3.06
N TYR A 101 -3.66 -11.64 2.67
CA TYR A 101 -2.43 -11.22 3.35
C TYR A 101 -1.94 -9.88 2.82
N ARG A 102 -1.62 -8.97 3.73
CA ARG A 102 -0.97 -7.68 3.44
C ARG A 102 0.54 -7.90 3.48
N ILE A 103 1.17 -7.81 2.32
CA ILE A 103 2.59 -8.17 2.14
C ILE A 103 3.36 -6.91 1.74
N GLU A 104 4.42 -6.61 2.49
CA GLU A 104 5.39 -5.57 2.16
C GLU A 104 6.48 -6.20 1.28
N LEU A 105 6.50 -5.88 -0.02
CA LEU A 105 7.47 -6.50 -0.95
C LEU A 105 8.92 -6.23 -0.54
N GLY A 106 9.21 -5.02 -0.05
CA GLY A 106 10.53 -4.63 0.44
C GLY A 106 11.03 -5.44 1.63
N GLU A 107 10.14 -6.03 2.45
CA GLU A 107 10.56 -6.93 3.53
C GLU A 107 11.13 -8.24 2.97
N ILE A 108 10.50 -8.77 1.91
CA ILE A 108 10.95 -9.98 1.24
C ILE A 108 12.25 -9.70 0.48
N GLU A 109 12.35 -8.56 -0.21
CA GLU A 109 13.59 -8.10 -0.85
C GLU A 109 14.74 -8.00 0.15
N ALA A 110 14.51 -7.40 1.32
CA ALA A 110 15.52 -7.31 2.37
C ALA A 110 15.97 -8.69 2.89
N ARG A 111 15.05 -9.64 3.05
CA ARG A 111 15.38 -11.03 3.44
C ARG A 111 16.14 -11.78 2.34
N LEU A 112 15.82 -11.54 1.08
CA LEU A 112 16.54 -12.11 -0.07
C LEU A 112 17.97 -11.58 -0.14
N HIS A 113 18.16 -10.28 0.09
CA HIS A 113 19.48 -9.64 0.13
C HIS A 113 20.39 -10.13 1.26
N GLU A 114 19.86 -10.75 2.31
CA GLU A 114 20.66 -11.35 3.38
C GLU A 114 21.29 -12.68 2.98
N GLN A 115 20.86 -13.29 1.86
CA GLN A 115 21.46 -14.53 1.35
C GLN A 115 22.81 -14.22 0.68
N PRO A 116 23.91 -14.90 1.07
CA PRO A 116 25.25 -14.65 0.53
C PRO A 116 25.35 -14.75 -1.00
N GLU A 117 24.52 -15.58 -1.62
CA GLU A 117 24.48 -15.84 -3.06
C GLU A 117 23.74 -14.75 -3.85
N VAL A 118 23.01 -13.86 -3.18
CA VAL A 118 22.17 -12.82 -3.78
C VAL A 118 22.86 -11.46 -3.66
N ARG A 119 23.28 -10.91 -4.80
CA ARG A 119 23.80 -9.54 -4.90
C ARG A 119 22.67 -8.52 -4.85
N ASP A 120 21.60 -8.80 -5.59
CA ASP A 120 20.48 -7.89 -5.78
C ASP A 120 19.15 -8.65 -5.86
N ALA A 121 18.07 -8.07 -5.34
CA ALA A 121 16.76 -8.70 -5.33
C ALA A 121 15.64 -7.68 -5.56
N ALA A 122 14.70 -8.04 -6.44
CA ALA A 122 13.43 -7.34 -6.61
C ALA A 122 12.28 -8.34 -6.53
N VAL A 123 11.21 -8.00 -5.80
CA VAL A 123 10.03 -8.86 -5.68
C VAL A 123 8.85 -8.15 -6.33
N GLY A 124 8.14 -8.87 -7.19
CA GLY A 124 6.93 -8.40 -7.87
C GLY A 124 5.74 -9.32 -7.65
N VAL A 125 4.60 -8.93 -8.22
CA VAL A 125 3.38 -9.75 -8.25
C VAL A 125 3.03 -10.08 -9.68
N GLN A 126 2.73 -11.34 -9.94
CA GLN A 126 2.24 -11.82 -11.22
C GLN A 126 0.86 -12.47 -11.06
N GLU A 127 -0.01 -12.27 -12.05
CA GLU A 127 -1.28 -12.99 -12.17
C GLU A 127 -1.02 -14.36 -12.78
N GLY A 128 -1.52 -15.42 -12.13
CA GLY A 128 -1.47 -16.79 -12.65
C GLY A 128 -2.86 -17.43 -12.69
N VAL A 129 -2.93 -18.68 -13.14
CA VAL A 129 -4.18 -19.46 -13.23
C VAL A 129 -4.90 -19.56 -11.87
N ASN A 130 -4.13 -19.57 -10.78
CA ASN A 130 -4.62 -19.64 -9.40
C ASN A 130 -4.61 -18.26 -8.69
N GLY A 131 -4.66 -17.18 -9.47
CA GLY A 131 -4.59 -15.78 -9.00
C GLY A 131 -3.18 -15.27 -8.76
N LYS A 132 -3.10 -14.13 -8.07
CA LYS A 132 -1.86 -13.43 -7.73
C LYS A 132 -0.89 -14.30 -6.94
N HIS A 133 0.38 -14.23 -7.30
CA HIS A 133 1.51 -14.82 -6.58
C HIS A 133 2.73 -13.89 -6.65
N LEU A 134 3.66 -14.09 -5.72
CA LEU A 134 4.93 -13.36 -5.69
C LEU A 134 5.93 -13.97 -6.67
N VAL A 135 6.76 -13.14 -7.28
CA VAL A 135 7.89 -13.54 -8.12
C VAL A 135 9.11 -12.74 -7.67
N GLY A 136 10.21 -13.44 -7.36
CA GLY A 136 11.49 -12.82 -7.04
C GLY A 136 12.42 -12.85 -8.26
N TYR A 137 13.02 -11.71 -8.57
CA TYR A 137 14.11 -11.56 -9.54
C TYR A 137 15.40 -11.36 -8.76
N LEU A 138 16.38 -12.22 -8.99
CA LEU A 138 17.62 -12.23 -8.24
C LEU A 138 18.80 -11.98 -9.19
N VAL A 139 19.77 -11.20 -8.72
CA VAL A 139 21.09 -11.13 -9.33
C VAL A 139 22.08 -11.86 -8.44
N ALA A 140 22.80 -12.80 -9.02
CA ALA A 140 23.80 -13.58 -8.34
C ALA A 140 24.98 -12.73 -7.85
N ALA A 141 25.50 -13.04 -6.66
CA ALA A 141 26.78 -12.52 -6.17
C ALA A 141 27.95 -13.03 -7.02
N ASP A 142 27.84 -14.23 -7.58
CA ASP A 142 28.80 -14.84 -8.49
C ASP A 142 28.07 -15.36 -9.73
N ALA A 143 28.68 -15.32 -10.92
CA ALA A 143 27.99 -15.58 -12.21
C ALA A 143 27.41 -17.02 -12.38
N ALA A 144 27.44 -17.83 -11.33
CA ALA A 144 27.07 -19.23 -11.29
C ALA A 144 25.71 -19.53 -10.61
N LEU A 145 24.82 -18.55 -10.37
CA LEU A 145 23.41 -18.92 -10.10
C LEU A 145 22.83 -19.52 -11.39
N ASN A 146 22.74 -20.84 -11.41
CA ASN A 146 22.16 -21.56 -12.51
C ASN A 146 20.62 -21.33 -12.46
N PRO A 147 19.99 -20.72 -13.48
CA PRO A 147 18.58 -20.33 -13.42
C PRO A 147 17.60 -21.49 -13.18
N SER A 148 18.06 -22.74 -13.35
CA SER A 148 17.30 -23.97 -13.13
C SER A 148 17.32 -24.47 -11.67
N GLU A 149 18.18 -23.94 -10.81
CA GLU A 149 18.18 -24.30 -9.40
C GLU A 149 17.10 -23.49 -8.68
N ARG A 150 15.94 -24.12 -8.53
CA ARG A 150 14.87 -23.63 -7.66
C ARG A 150 15.44 -23.48 -6.24
N LEU A 151 15.52 -22.26 -5.75
CA LEU A 151 15.75 -21.98 -4.33
C LEU A 151 14.51 -22.44 -3.55
N ASP A 152 14.42 -23.74 -3.27
CA ASP A 152 13.33 -24.36 -2.50
C ASP A 152 13.43 -24.07 -0.99
N ARG A 153 14.05 -22.95 -0.60
CA ARG A 153 14.45 -22.66 0.78
C ARG A 153 14.20 -21.21 1.19
N ILE A 154 12.95 -20.76 1.10
CA ILE A 154 12.39 -19.61 1.84
C ILE A 154 10.94 -19.96 2.17
#